data_AF-A0A8C0CZ46-F1
#
_entry.id   AF-A0A8C0CZ46-F1
#
_cell.length_a   1.000
_cell.length_b   1.000
_cell.length_c   1.000
_cell.angle_alpha   90.00
_cell.angle_beta   90.00
_cell.angle_gamma   90.00
#
_symmetry.space_group_name_H-M   'P 1'
#
loop_
_entity.id
_entity.type
_entity.pdbx_description
1 polymer ?
#
loop_
_entity_poly.entity_id
_entity_poly.type
_entity_poly.pdbx_seq_one_letter_code
_entity_poly.pdbx_strand_id
1 'polypeptide(L)'
;MLSGLAAMELKVWVDGIQRVVCGVSEQTTCQEVVVALAQAIGQTGRFVLVQRLREKERQLLPQECPVGAQATCGQFASDVQFVLRRTGPSLAGRPSSDSCPPPERCPIRASLPPKPRPALDREPCKALTFSLGFPGLAPGPVPPEPVGPVAPVPGCCADLQDLEQRVRRNAAELGQEAFWEQELRREQAREREGQARLQALSAATAEHAARLQALDTQTRALEAELLLAAEAPGPPSPTASVAERLRQDLAAQERQSVEVQGSLALVGRALEAAEHALQAQAQELEELNRELRQCNLQQFIQQTGAALSPPPRPDGAPPGTQSPP
;
A
#
# COMPACT_ATOMS: atom_id res chain seq x y z
N MET A 1 42.67 4.76 -10.61
CA MET A 1 42.09 6.12 -10.68
C MET A 1 40.70 6.05 -10.06
N LEU A 2 40.60 6.30 -8.76
CA LEU A 2 39.36 6.27 -8.00
C LEU A 2 38.66 7.61 -8.23
N SER A 3 37.78 7.66 -9.23
CA SER A 3 36.94 8.83 -9.48
C SER A 3 36.02 9.02 -8.27
N GLY A 4 36.25 10.10 -7.52
CA GLY A 4 35.36 10.57 -6.46
C GLY A 4 34.03 11.03 -7.04
N LEU A 5 33.17 10.07 -7.39
CA LEU A 5 31.78 10.32 -7.74
C LEU A 5 31.02 10.62 -6.45
N ALA A 6 30.26 11.71 -6.44
CA ALA A 6 29.32 12.02 -5.37
C ALA A 6 28.41 10.81 -5.16
N ALA A 7 28.64 10.07 -4.07
CA ALA A 7 27.91 8.86 -3.76
C ALA A 7 26.55 9.27 -3.19
N MET A 8 25.49 9.11 -3.99
CA MET A 8 24.12 9.32 -3.53
C MET A 8 23.53 8.01 -3.00
N GLU A 9 22.57 8.15 -2.09
CA GLU A 9 21.82 7.04 -1.51
C GLU A 9 20.40 7.04 -2.09
N LEU A 10 19.99 5.92 -2.69
CA LEU A 10 18.66 5.75 -3.25
C LEU A 10 17.81 4.85 -2.36
N LYS A 11 16.67 5.36 -1.89
CA LYS A 11 15.69 4.59 -1.10
C LYS A 11 14.73 3.86 -2.04
N VAL A 12 14.76 2.54 -2.02
CA VAL A 12 13.93 1.68 -2.88
C VAL A 12 13.14 0.69 -2.02
N TRP A 13 11.84 0.59 -2.26
CA TRP A 13 10.95 -0.38 -1.64
C TRP A 13 10.96 -1.69 -2.42
N VAL A 14 11.22 -2.79 -1.73
CA VAL A 14 11.23 -4.15 -2.28
C VAL A 14 10.36 -5.02 -1.40
N ASP A 15 9.31 -5.63 -1.94
CA ASP A 15 8.39 -6.52 -1.20
C ASP A 15 7.87 -5.90 0.11
N GLY A 16 7.62 -4.58 0.11
CA GLY A 16 7.15 -3.82 1.29
C GLY A 16 8.23 -3.41 2.29
N ILE A 17 9.51 -3.72 2.03
CA ILE A 17 10.64 -3.37 2.88
C ILE A 17 11.48 -2.28 2.20
N GLN A 18 11.78 -1.20 2.91
CA GLN A 18 12.67 -0.16 2.41
C GLN A 18 14.14 -0.62 2.48
N ARG A 19 14.83 -0.54 1.33
CA ARG A 19 16.27 -0.79 1.20
C ARG A 19 16.97 0.45 0.66
N VAL A 20 18.25 0.62 1.01
CA VAL A 20 19.07 1.73 0.54
C VAL A 20 20.14 1.17 -0.39
N VAL A 21 20.23 1.75 -1.59
CA VAL A 21 21.31 1.48 -2.53
C VAL A 21 22.33 2.60 -2.39
N CYS A 22 23.54 2.25 -1.95
CA CYS A 22 24.65 3.18 -1.79
C CYS A 22 25.47 3.28 -3.08
N GLY A 23 26.02 4.46 -3.37
CA GLY A 23 26.92 4.68 -4.51
C GLY A 23 26.20 4.91 -5.84
N VAL A 24 24.95 5.36 -5.79
CA VAL A 24 24.21 5.74 -7.00
C VAL A 24 24.70 7.11 -7.47
N SER A 25 24.86 7.28 -8.78
CA SER A 25 25.23 8.55 -9.41
C SER A 25 24.19 8.95 -10.47
N GLU A 26 24.33 10.15 -11.02
CA GLU A 26 23.49 10.61 -12.14
C GLU A 26 23.63 9.75 -13.42
N GLN A 27 24.74 9.02 -13.55
CA GLN A 27 25.02 8.14 -14.70
C GLN A 27 24.56 6.70 -14.47
N THR A 28 24.23 6.33 -13.23
CA THR A 28 23.82 4.98 -12.89
C THR A 28 22.45 4.70 -13.53
N THR A 29 22.35 3.62 -14.29
CA THR A 29 21.10 3.29 -15.00
C THR A 29 20.13 2.55 -14.09
N CYS A 30 18.83 2.63 -14.38
CA CYS A 30 17.81 1.86 -13.67
C CYS A 30 18.08 0.36 -13.79
N GLN A 31 18.63 -0.10 -14.92
CA GLN A 31 19.06 -1.49 -15.09
C GLN A 31 20.10 -1.91 -14.06
N GLU A 32 21.16 -1.11 -13.85
CA GLU A 32 22.21 -1.42 -12.88
C GLU A 32 21.67 -1.51 -11.45
N VAL A 33 20.81 -0.55 -11.06
CA VAL A 33 20.17 -0.55 -9.73
C VAL A 33 19.27 -1.78 -9.55
N VAL A 34 18.47 -2.10 -10.57
CA VAL A 34 17.58 -3.27 -10.56
C VAL A 34 18.39 -4.56 -10.43
N VAL A 35 19.49 -4.70 -11.18
CA VAL A 35 20.36 -5.86 -11.13
C VAL A 35 21.04 -5.99 -9.77
N ALA A 36 21.57 -4.90 -9.22
CA ALA A 36 22.22 -4.89 -7.91
C ALA A 36 21.23 -5.29 -6.80
N LEU A 37 20.02 -4.73 -6.82
CA LEU A 37 18.96 -5.10 -5.88
C LEU A 37 18.56 -6.57 -6.03
N ALA A 38 18.28 -7.03 -7.25
CA ALA A 38 17.90 -8.41 -7.53
C ALA A 38 18.96 -9.42 -7.05
N GLN A 39 20.24 -9.12 -7.30
CA GLN A 39 21.37 -9.91 -6.80
C GLN A 39 21.46 -9.92 -5.28
N ALA A 40 21.29 -8.78 -4.61
CA ALA A 40 21.32 -8.68 -3.15
C ALA A 40 20.13 -9.40 -2.47
N ILE A 41 18.98 -9.49 -3.14
CA ILE A 41 17.81 -10.23 -2.66
C ILE A 41 17.94 -11.74 -3.00
N GLY A 42 18.87 -12.11 -3.89
CA GLY A 42 19.00 -13.48 -4.40
C GLY A 42 17.83 -13.90 -5.30
N GLN A 43 17.05 -12.94 -5.81
CA GLN A 43 15.94 -13.21 -6.72
C GLN A 43 16.37 -12.91 -8.16
N THR A 44 16.31 -13.91 -9.03
CA THR A 44 16.57 -13.73 -10.47
C THR A 44 15.25 -13.67 -11.23
N GLY A 45 15.06 -12.67 -12.09
CA GLY A 45 13.82 -12.48 -12.82
C GLY A 45 13.79 -11.18 -13.61
N ARG A 46 12.64 -10.88 -14.21
CA ARG A 46 12.40 -9.58 -14.86
C ARG A 46 11.85 -8.62 -13.81
N PHE A 47 12.56 -7.53 -13.59
CA PHE A 47 12.21 -6.49 -12.64
C PHE A 47 12.16 -5.14 -13.35
N VAL A 48 11.31 -4.26 -12.84
CA VAL A 48 11.15 -2.88 -13.31
C VAL A 48 11.17 -1.97 -12.09
N LEU A 49 11.87 -0.85 -12.20
CA LEU A 49 11.87 0.18 -11.18
C LEU A 49 10.70 1.13 -11.44
N VAL A 50 9.83 1.29 -10.45
CA VAL A 50 8.65 2.16 -10.51
C VAL A 50 8.86 3.38 -9.65
N GLN A 51 8.66 4.56 -10.22
CA GLN A 51 8.66 5.83 -9.53
C GLN A 51 7.22 6.17 -9.13
N ARG A 52 6.94 6.25 -7.82
CA ARG A 52 5.65 6.63 -7.27
C ARG A 52 5.72 8.04 -6.69
N LEU A 53 4.88 8.92 -7.19
CA LEU A 53 4.69 10.27 -6.68
C LEU A 53 3.20 10.49 -6.37
N ARG A 54 2.86 10.51 -5.07
CA ARG A 54 1.47 10.59 -4.59
C ARG A 54 0.60 9.47 -5.18
N GLU A 55 -0.31 9.81 -6.10
CA GLU A 55 -1.23 8.90 -6.78
C GLU A 55 -0.77 8.51 -8.20
N LYS A 56 0.36 9.04 -8.67
CA LYS A 56 0.90 8.73 -10.00
C LYS A 56 2.07 7.77 -9.88
N GLU A 57 1.96 6.63 -10.57
CA GLU A 57 3.04 5.66 -10.72
C GLU A 57 3.57 5.69 -12.16
N ARG A 58 4.89 5.78 -12.31
CA ARG A 58 5.59 5.75 -13.60
C ARG A 58 6.63 4.64 -13.59
N GLN A 59 6.57 3.76 -14.58
CA GLN A 59 7.62 2.77 -14.80
C GLN A 59 8.82 3.43 -15.47
N LEU A 60 10.02 3.22 -14.93
CA LEU A 60 11.26 3.73 -15.51
C LEU A 60 11.80 2.75 -16.53
N LEU A 61 12.37 3.29 -17.61
CA LEU A 61 13.01 2.49 -18.64
C LEU A 61 14.38 1.98 -18.17
N PRO A 62 14.87 0.83 -18.68
CA PRO A 62 16.19 0.30 -18.29
C PRO A 62 17.34 1.29 -18.50
N GLN A 63 17.27 2.10 -19.57
CA GLN A 63 18.29 3.11 -19.90
C GLN A 63 18.14 4.45 -19.16
N GLU A 64 17.06 4.67 -18.41
CA GLU A 64 16.88 5.92 -17.66
C GLU A 64 17.72 5.90 -16.37
N CYS A 65 18.12 7.08 -15.87
CA CYS A 65 18.83 7.21 -14.61
C CYS A 65 17.84 7.55 -13.48
N PRO A 66 17.83 6.84 -12.33
CA PRO A 66 16.84 7.05 -11.29
C PRO A 66 17.00 8.42 -10.62
N VAL A 67 18.23 8.91 -10.45
CA VAL A 67 18.52 10.25 -9.92
C VAL A 67 18.02 11.33 -10.90
N GLY A 68 18.22 11.15 -12.20
CA GLY A 68 17.69 12.06 -13.22
C GLY A 68 16.15 12.05 -13.28
N ALA A 69 15.54 10.86 -13.13
CA ALA A 69 14.08 10.73 -13.03
C ALA A 69 13.53 11.41 -11.78
N GLN A 70 14.24 11.36 -10.66
CA GLN A 70 13.88 12.08 -9.43
C GLN A 70 14.00 13.60 -9.61
N ALA A 71 15.07 14.08 -10.25
CA ALA A 71 15.28 15.50 -10.52
C ALA A 71 14.20 16.08 -11.45
N THR A 72 13.67 15.27 -12.37
CA THR A 72 12.56 15.66 -13.25
C THR A 72 11.28 15.99 -12.47
N CYS A 73 11.12 15.46 -11.25
CA CYS A 73 10.00 15.81 -10.36
C CYS A 73 10.15 17.16 -9.65
N GLY A 74 11.28 17.87 -9.84
CA GLY A 74 11.52 19.22 -9.33
C GLY A 74 11.30 19.34 -7.83
N GLN A 75 10.42 20.24 -7.41
CA GLN A 75 10.09 20.50 -6.00
C GLN A 75 9.53 19.29 -5.24
N PHE A 76 9.04 18.26 -5.94
CA PHE A 76 8.49 17.05 -5.32
C PHE A 76 9.52 15.92 -5.22
N ALA A 77 10.80 16.17 -5.52
CA ALA A 77 11.85 15.16 -5.48
C ALA A 77 11.98 14.45 -4.12
N SER A 78 11.64 15.13 -3.01
CA SER A 78 11.65 14.56 -1.65
C SER A 78 10.57 13.50 -1.43
N ASP A 79 9.45 13.60 -2.15
CA ASP A 79 8.24 12.77 -1.95
C ASP A 79 8.21 11.55 -2.90
N VAL A 80 9.19 11.46 -3.80
CA VAL A 80 9.32 10.37 -4.76
C VAL A 80 9.74 9.09 -4.04
N GLN A 81 8.96 8.03 -4.24
CA GLN A 81 9.29 6.68 -3.76
C GLN A 81 9.63 5.79 -4.94
N PHE A 82 10.77 5.09 -4.87
CA PHE A 82 11.11 4.06 -5.84
C PHE A 82 10.65 2.70 -5.33
N VAL A 83 10.01 1.91 -6.17
CA VAL A 83 9.50 0.58 -5.85
C VAL A 83 10.02 -0.40 -6.89
N LEU A 84 10.69 -1.46 -6.45
CA LEU A 84 11.11 -2.54 -7.32
C LEU A 84 9.93 -3.49 -7.52
N ARG A 85 9.41 -3.58 -8.75
CA ARG A 85 8.30 -4.46 -9.10
C ARG A 85 8.79 -5.61 -9.97
N ARG A 86 8.37 -6.82 -9.63
CA ARG A 86 8.67 -8.02 -10.42
C ARG A 86 7.62 -8.17 -11.53
N THR A 87 8.07 -8.25 -12.78
CA THR A 87 7.21 -8.30 -13.99
C THR A 87 7.25 -9.68 -14.66
N GLY A 88 8.07 -10.62 -14.20
CA GLY A 88 8.15 -11.97 -14.78
C GLY A 88 8.33 -13.10 -13.77
N PRO A 89 8.02 -14.36 -14.16
CA PRO A 89 8.24 -15.53 -13.32
C PRO A 89 9.76 -15.72 -13.10
N SER A 90 10.16 -15.85 -11.84
CA SER A 90 11.54 -16.18 -11.48
C SER A 90 11.83 -17.62 -11.88
N LEU A 91 13.02 -17.86 -12.43
CA LEU A 91 13.49 -19.20 -12.78
C LEU A 91 13.86 -20.05 -11.55
N ALA A 92 13.75 -19.50 -10.34
CA ALA A 92 14.01 -20.20 -9.09
C ALA A 92 12.73 -20.28 -8.23
N GLY A 93 12.20 -21.50 -8.07
CA GLY A 93 11.36 -21.96 -6.95
C GLY A 93 9.99 -21.30 -6.72
N ARG A 94 8.91 -22.09 -6.78
CA ARG A 94 7.52 -21.76 -6.34
C ARG A 94 7.48 -21.14 -4.91
N PRO A 95 6.54 -20.21 -4.62
CA PRO A 95 5.21 -20.60 -4.15
C PRO A 95 4.02 -19.91 -4.86
N SER A 96 2.82 -20.29 -4.43
CA SER A 96 1.52 -20.32 -5.12
C SER A 96 0.69 -19.03 -5.10
N SER A 97 -0.28 -19.00 -6.04
CA SER A 97 -1.51 -18.19 -6.07
C SER A 97 -1.28 -16.69 -6.31
N ASP A 98 -2.02 -15.97 -7.15
CA ASP A 98 -3.32 -16.21 -7.75
C ASP A 98 -3.50 -15.30 -8.98
N SER A 99 -4.39 -15.69 -9.91
CA SER A 99 -5.05 -14.82 -10.89
C SER A 99 -4.22 -13.74 -11.61
N CYS A 100 -3.34 -14.16 -12.53
CA CYS A 100 -3.08 -13.41 -13.76
C CYS A 100 -2.86 -14.45 -14.87
N PRO A 101 -3.78 -14.60 -15.85
CA PRO A 101 -3.38 -15.26 -17.08
C PRO A 101 -2.19 -14.45 -17.65
N PRO A 102 -1.12 -15.12 -18.15
CA PRO A 102 -0.04 -14.43 -18.84
C PRO A 102 -0.66 -13.49 -19.89
N PRO A 103 -0.04 -12.35 -20.25
CA PRO A 103 -0.46 -11.65 -21.46
C PRO A 103 -0.39 -12.70 -22.56
N GLU A 104 -1.55 -13.06 -23.12
CA GLU A 104 -1.62 -14.04 -24.19
C GLU A 104 -0.67 -13.51 -25.25
N ARG A 105 0.49 -14.18 -25.39
CA ARG A 105 1.34 -13.96 -26.54
C ARG A 105 0.47 -14.38 -27.69
N CYS A 106 -0.09 -13.41 -28.40
CA CYS A 106 -0.91 -13.64 -29.57
C CYS A 106 -0.24 -14.75 -30.41
N PRO A 107 -0.83 -15.95 -30.51
CA PRO A 107 -0.29 -17.04 -31.32
C PRO A 107 -0.41 -16.75 -32.83
N ILE A 108 -0.82 -15.53 -33.20
CA ILE A 108 -0.89 -14.97 -34.56
C ILE A 108 0.41 -15.17 -35.37
N ARG A 109 1.54 -15.51 -34.74
CA ARG A 109 2.79 -15.80 -35.44
C ARG A 109 3.39 -17.21 -35.23
N ALA A 110 2.63 -18.16 -34.67
CA ALA A 110 3.11 -19.53 -34.44
C ALA A 110 2.46 -20.58 -35.37
N SER A 111 1.46 -20.22 -36.15
CA SER A 111 0.64 -21.16 -36.93
C SER A 111 0.99 -21.27 -38.42
N LEU A 112 2.02 -20.56 -38.90
CA LEU A 112 2.53 -20.84 -40.25
C LEU A 112 3.29 -22.19 -40.21
N PRO A 113 2.99 -23.13 -41.12
CA PRO A 113 3.75 -24.36 -41.21
C PRO A 113 5.23 -24.02 -41.41
N PRO A 114 6.17 -24.76 -40.78
CA PRO A 114 7.59 -24.50 -40.95
C PRO A 114 7.93 -24.64 -42.43
N LYS A 115 8.15 -23.50 -43.11
CA LYS A 115 8.71 -23.48 -44.45
C LYS A 115 10.08 -24.18 -44.34
N PRO A 116 10.34 -25.29 -45.05
CA PRO A 116 11.66 -25.87 -45.08
C PRO A 116 12.60 -24.78 -45.60
N ARG A 117 13.52 -24.35 -44.73
CA ARG A 117 14.60 -23.43 -45.14
C ARG A 117 15.47 -24.20 -46.13
N PRO A 118 15.67 -23.72 -47.37
CA PRO A 118 16.73 -24.27 -48.21
C PRO A 118 18.05 -24.13 -47.43
N ALA A 119 18.82 -25.22 -47.39
CA ALA A 119 20.15 -25.20 -46.80
C ALA A 119 20.98 -24.08 -47.42
N LEU A 120 21.76 -23.42 -46.57
CA LEU A 120 22.62 -22.30 -46.90
C LEU A 120 23.68 -22.78 -47.91
N ASP A 121 23.42 -22.63 -49.21
CA ASP A 121 24.49 -22.57 -50.19
C ASP A 121 24.22 -21.46 -51.20
N ARG A 122 25.21 -20.56 -51.25
CA ARG A 122 25.49 -19.45 -52.18
C ARG A 122 24.50 -19.16 -53.32
N GLU A 123 23.83 -17.99 -53.24
CA GLU A 123 24.12 -16.74 -53.98
C GLU A 123 22.97 -15.72 -53.83
N PRO A 124 23.23 -14.39 -53.88
CA PRO A 124 22.18 -13.37 -53.74
C PRO A 124 21.32 -13.31 -55.01
N CYS A 125 20.18 -13.99 -55.00
CA CYS A 125 19.19 -13.89 -56.07
C CYS A 125 18.65 -12.45 -56.15
N LYS A 126 19.04 -11.75 -57.21
CA LYS A 126 18.45 -10.49 -57.63
C LYS A 126 16.97 -10.71 -57.92
N ALA A 127 16.13 -9.82 -57.39
CA ALA A 127 14.72 -9.76 -57.70
C ALA A 127 14.52 -9.65 -59.22
N LEU A 128 14.01 -10.70 -59.84
CA LEU A 128 13.54 -10.65 -61.23
C LEU A 128 12.07 -10.21 -61.20
N THR A 129 11.89 -8.94 -61.51
CA THR A 129 10.62 -8.31 -61.82
C THR A 129 9.94 -9.05 -62.97
N PHE A 130 8.66 -9.32 -62.77
CA PHE A 130 7.72 -9.86 -63.74
C PHE A 130 7.58 -8.92 -64.95
N SER A 131 8.21 -9.25 -66.07
CA SER A 131 7.94 -8.62 -67.36
C SER A 131 6.98 -9.49 -68.14
N LEU A 132 5.71 -9.06 -68.19
CA LEU A 132 4.70 -9.56 -69.13
C LEU A 132 5.19 -9.36 -70.57
N GLY A 133 5.29 -10.45 -71.32
CA GLY A 133 5.54 -10.42 -72.75
C GLY A 133 4.33 -9.87 -73.50
N PHE A 134 4.57 -8.91 -74.39
CA PHE A 134 3.67 -8.56 -75.50
C PHE A 134 4.16 -9.28 -76.76
N PRO A 135 3.30 -9.98 -77.53
CA PRO A 135 3.69 -10.55 -78.81
C PRO A 135 3.52 -9.51 -79.92
N GLY A 136 4.62 -9.19 -80.63
CA GLY A 136 4.60 -8.24 -81.73
C GLY A 136 5.56 -8.61 -82.85
N LEU A 137 4.97 -9.07 -83.97
CA LEU A 137 5.44 -9.02 -85.35
C LEU A 137 6.54 -10.01 -85.82
N ALA A 138 6.17 -10.83 -86.82
CA ALA A 138 7.07 -11.58 -87.71
C ALA A 138 7.20 -10.83 -89.06
N PRO A 139 7.94 -11.35 -90.07
CA PRO A 139 9.36 -11.74 -90.11
C PRO A 139 10.11 -11.01 -91.27
N GLY A 140 11.46 -11.05 -91.27
CA GLY A 140 12.29 -10.60 -92.38
C GLY A 140 13.41 -11.62 -92.71
N PRO A 141 13.74 -11.90 -93.99
CA PRO A 141 14.50 -13.10 -94.39
C PRO A 141 15.99 -12.81 -94.71
N VAL A 142 16.91 -13.67 -94.26
CA VAL A 142 18.32 -13.75 -94.71
C VAL A 142 18.80 -15.23 -94.66
N PRO A 143 19.66 -15.70 -95.61
CA PRO A 143 19.71 -17.09 -96.11
C PRO A 143 20.77 -18.00 -95.41
N PRO A 144 20.95 -19.28 -95.83
CA PRO A 144 21.42 -20.38 -94.96
C PRO A 144 22.93 -20.69 -95.06
N GLU A 145 23.41 -21.54 -94.14
CA GLU A 145 24.48 -22.58 -94.23
C GLU A 145 25.25 -22.69 -92.88
N PRO A 146 25.89 -23.82 -92.52
CA PRO A 146 25.61 -25.23 -92.80
C PRO A 146 25.44 -26.08 -91.52
N VAL A 147 25.02 -27.32 -91.73
CA VAL A 147 24.72 -28.38 -90.76
C VAL A 147 25.92 -28.74 -89.87
N GLY A 148 25.74 -28.63 -88.55
CA GLY A 148 26.58 -29.22 -87.51
C GLY A 148 25.70 -29.98 -86.49
N PRO A 149 26.24 -30.94 -85.72
CA PRO A 149 25.49 -32.05 -85.15
C PRO A 149 24.40 -31.57 -84.19
N VAL A 150 23.19 -32.12 -84.32
CA VAL A 150 22.11 -31.96 -83.34
C VAL A 150 22.59 -32.59 -82.02
N ALA A 151 23.22 -31.78 -81.18
CA ALA A 151 23.32 -32.07 -79.77
C ALA A 151 21.89 -32.06 -79.20
N PRO A 152 21.49 -33.05 -78.38
CA PRO A 152 20.18 -33.02 -77.74
C PRO A 152 20.13 -31.77 -76.87
N VAL A 153 19.23 -30.84 -77.17
CA VAL A 153 19.09 -29.56 -76.49
C VAL A 153 18.92 -29.82 -74.99
N PRO A 154 19.92 -29.48 -74.14
CA PRO A 154 19.88 -29.81 -72.71
C PRO A 154 18.82 -29.03 -71.92
N GLY A 155 18.20 -28.01 -72.52
CA GLY A 155 17.22 -27.14 -71.86
C GLY A 155 15.87 -27.80 -71.61
N CYS A 156 15.35 -28.58 -72.57
CA CYS A 156 13.97 -29.07 -72.49
C CYS A 156 13.74 -30.07 -71.33
N CYS A 157 14.76 -30.85 -70.98
CA CYS A 157 14.68 -31.78 -69.84
C CYS A 157 14.84 -31.06 -68.48
N ALA A 158 15.63 -29.99 -68.41
CA ALA A 158 15.78 -29.19 -67.19
C ALA A 158 14.51 -28.37 -66.90
N ASP A 159 13.94 -27.74 -67.94
CA ASP A 159 12.70 -26.98 -67.84
C ASP A 159 11.52 -27.86 -67.40
N LEU A 160 11.47 -29.11 -67.87
CA LEU A 160 10.45 -30.09 -67.46
C LEU A 160 10.59 -30.46 -65.97
N GLN A 161 11.81 -30.71 -65.51
CA GLN A 161 12.08 -31.04 -64.09
C GLN A 161 11.74 -29.88 -63.15
N ASP A 162 12.03 -28.65 -63.56
CA ASP A 162 11.65 -27.45 -62.81
C ASP A 162 10.14 -27.27 -62.74
N LEU A 163 9.44 -27.54 -63.85
CA LEU A 163 7.99 -27.51 -63.87
C LEU A 163 7.39 -28.59 -62.96
N GLU A 164 7.93 -29.80 -62.98
CA GLU A 164 7.50 -30.90 -62.09
C GLU A 164 7.72 -30.54 -60.61
N GLN A 165 8.88 -29.96 -60.27
CA GLN A 165 9.14 -29.50 -58.90
C GLN A 165 8.17 -28.40 -58.47
N ARG A 166 7.82 -27.47 -59.38
CA ARG A 166 6.81 -26.44 -59.11
C ARG A 166 5.42 -27.05 -58.93
N VAL A 167 5.02 -28.03 -59.74
CA VAL A 167 3.75 -28.74 -59.57
C VAL A 167 3.71 -29.46 -58.23
N ARG A 168 4.80 -30.11 -57.81
CA ARG A 168 4.89 -30.75 -56.47
C ARG A 168 4.78 -29.74 -55.34
N ARG A 169 5.42 -28.58 -55.45
CA ARG A 169 5.32 -27.48 -54.46
C ARG A 169 3.90 -26.92 -54.42
N ASN A 170 3.32 -26.61 -55.57
CA ASN A 170 1.95 -26.12 -55.67
C ASN A 170 0.94 -27.13 -55.11
N ALA A 171 1.11 -28.44 -55.37
CA ALA A 171 0.25 -29.48 -54.81
C ALA A 171 0.36 -29.59 -53.29
N ALA A 172 1.57 -29.41 -52.74
CA ALA A 172 1.78 -29.36 -51.29
C ALA A 172 1.21 -28.09 -50.63
N GLU A 173 1.18 -26.97 -51.36
CA GLU A 173 0.56 -25.71 -50.91
C GLU A 173 -0.98 -25.80 -50.97
N LEU A 174 -1.55 -26.34 -52.06
CA LEU A 174 -2.98 -26.63 -52.18
C LEU A 174 -3.45 -27.66 -51.13
N GLY A 175 -2.61 -28.63 -50.78
CA GLY A 175 -2.91 -29.59 -49.71
C GLY A 175 -3.07 -28.98 -48.31
N GLN A 176 -2.68 -27.71 -48.10
CA GLN A 176 -2.82 -27.00 -46.82
C GLN A 176 -4.14 -26.21 -46.70
N GLU A 177 -4.98 -26.20 -47.73
CA GLU A 177 -6.27 -25.47 -47.72
C GLU A 177 -7.14 -25.87 -46.53
N ALA A 178 -7.30 -27.17 -46.27
CA ALA A 178 -8.11 -27.67 -45.15
C ALA A 178 -7.59 -27.21 -43.78
N PHE A 179 -6.27 -27.06 -43.63
CA PHE A 179 -5.67 -26.53 -42.39
C PHE A 179 -6.05 -25.05 -42.22
N TRP A 180 -5.88 -24.24 -43.26
CA TRP A 180 -6.22 -22.83 -43.21
C TRP A 180 -7.71 -22.57 -43.01
N GLU A 181 -8.58 -23.38 -43.63
CA GLU A 181 -10.01 -23.29 -43.38
C GLU A 181 -10.36 -23.64 -41.93
N GLN A 182 -9.70 -24.63 -41.34
CA GLN A 182 -9.91 -24.98 -39.94
C GLN A 182 -9.45 -23.86 -39.01
N GLU A 183 -8.29 -23.25 -39.28
CA GLU A 183 -7.78 -22.10 -38.53
C GLU A 183 -8.70 -20.89 -38.65
N LEU A 184 -9.18 -20.58 -39.86
CA LEU A 184 -10.14 -19.50 -40.08
C LEU A 184 -11.42 -19.71 -39.26
N ARG A 185 -11.95 -20.94 -39.22
CA ARG A 185 -13.13 -21.27 -38.40
C ARG A 185 -12.86 -21.09 -36.91
N ARG A 186 -11.66 -21.45 -36.43
CA ARG A 186 -11.25 -21.25 -35.02
C ARG A 186 -11.14 -19.77 -34.68
N GLU A 187 -10.54 -18.97 -35.56
CA GLU A 187 -10.43 -17.52 -35.39
C GLU A 187 -11.81 -16.86 -35.39
N GLN A 188 -12.69 -17.23 -36.32
CA GLN A 188 -14.07 -16.74 -36.34
C GLN A 188 -14.84 -17.10 -35.06
N ALA A 189 -14.63 -18.29 -34.50
CA ALA A 189 -15.24 -18.68 -33.22
C ALA A 189 -14.73 -17.83 -32.05
N ARG A 190 -13.41 -17.58 -31.99
CA ARG A 190 -12.78 -16.70 -30.98
C ARG A 190 -13.27 -15.27 -31.11
N GLU A 191 -13.38 -14.76 -32.33
CA GLU A 191 -13.89 -13.42 -32.61
C GLU A 191 -15.34 -13.30 -32.12
N ARG A 192 -16.20 -14.28 -32.43
CA ARG A 192 -17.60 -14.31 -31.95
C ARG A 192 -17.67 -14.36 -30.43
N GLU A 193 -16.83 -15.17 -29.78
CA GLU A 193 -16.77 -15.22 -28.32
C GLU A 193 -16.33 -13.87 -27.73
N GLY A 194 -15.30 -13.25 -28.30
CA GLY A 194 -14.85 -11.91 -27.91
C GLY A 194 -15.95 -10.85 -28.09
N GLN A 195 -16.64 -10.87 -29.23
CA GLN A 195 -17.77 -9.99 -29.51
C GLN A 195 -18.91 -10.20 -28.50
N ALA A 196 -19.27 -11.45 -28.18
CA ALA A 196 -20.29 -11.76 -27.19
C ALA A 196 -19.91 -11.26 -25.78
N ARG A 197 -18.64 -11.43 -25.38
CA ARG A 197 -18.13 -10.90 -24.10
C ARG A 197 -18.20 -9.38 -24.06
N LEU A 198 -17.82 -8.69 -25.14
CA LEU A 198 -17.92 -7.22 -25.22
C LEU A 198 -19.38 -6.74 -25.15
N GLN A 199 -20.30 -7.43 -25.83
CA GLN A 199 -21.73 -7.13 -25.76
C GLN A 199 -22.31 -7.35 -24.36
N ALA A 200 -21.90 -8.41 -23.67
CA ALA A 200 -22.32 -8.65 -22.29
C ALA A 200 -21.82 -7.56 -21.34
N LEU A 201 -20.56 -7.14 -21.48
CA LEU A 201 -19.99 -6.05 -20.69
C LEU A 201 -20.67 -4.70 -20.98
N SER A 202 -20.97 -4.40 -22.24
CA SER A 202 -21.67 -3.17 -22.60
C SER A 202 -23.10 -3.15 -22.07
N ALA A 203 -23.81 -4.27 -22.12
CA ALA A 203 -25.14 -4.42 -21.54
C ALA A 203 -25.14 -4.25 -20.01
N ALA A 204 -24.21 -4.89 -19.30
CA ALA A 204 -24.06 -4.73 -17.86
C ALA A 204 -23.72 -3.28 -17.47
N THR A 205 -22.85 -2.63 -18.25
CA THR A 205 -22.50 -1.22 -18.04
C THR A 205 -23.72 -0.31 -18.24
N ALA A 206 -24.54 -0.57 -19.26
CA ALA A 206 -25.78 0.18 -19.50
C ALA A 206 -26.81 -0.03 -18.38
N GLU A 207 -26.92 -1.25 -17.83
CA GLU A 207 -27.79 -1.53 -16.69
C GLU A 207 -27.35 -0.76 -15.45
N HIS A 208 -26.06 -0.77 -15.13
CA HIS A 208 -25.53 0.00 -14.00
C HIS A 208 -25.72 1.51 -14.20
N ALA A 209 -25.52 2.02 -15.42
CA ALA A 209 -25.79 3.42 -15.75
C ALA A 209 -27.27 3.78 -15.54
N ALA A 210 -28.20 2.90 -15.95
CA ALA A 210 -29.63 3.12 -15.73
C ALA A 210 -30.01 3.11 -14.25
N ARG A 211 -29.41 2.21 -13.45
CA ARG A 211 -29.61 2.18 -11.99
C ARG A 211 -29.12 3.46 -11.32
N LEU A 212 -27.97 3.98 -11.73
CA LEU A 212 -27.44 5.25 -11.22
C LEU A 212 -28.37 6.41 -11.58
N GLN A 213 -28.85 6.48 -12.83
CA GLN A 213 -29.81 7.50 -13.24
C GLN A 213 -31.11 7.43 -12.43
N ALA A 214 -31.62 6.23 -12.14
CA ALA A 214 -32.80 6.06 -11.29
C ALA A 214 -32.56 6.61 -9.87
N LEU A 215 -31.42 6.30 -9.26
CA LEU A 215 -31.04 6.84 -7.95
C LEU A 215 -30.87 8.36 -7.97
N ASP A 216 -30.28 8.92 -9.02
CA ASP A 216 -30.16 10.38 -9.19
C ASP A 216 -31.54 11.05 -9.27
N THR A 217 -32.47 10.45 -10.02
CA THR A 217 -33.84 10.99 -10.10
C THR A 217 -34.57 10.93 -8.75
N GLN A 218 -34.39 9.84 -8.00
CA GLN A 218 -34.96 9.72 -6.65
C GLN A 218 -34.36 10.74 -5.69
N THR A 219 -33.04 10.94 -5.76
CA THR A 219 -32.33 11.91 -4.93
C THR A 219 -32.85 13.32 -5.18
N ARG A 220 -32.95 13.74 -6.46
CA ARG A 220 -33.50 15.05 -6.82
C ARG A 220 -34.97 15.23 -6.41
N ALA A 221 -35.77 14.17 -6.48
CA ALA A 221 -37.16 14.22 -6.02
C ALA A 221 -37.24 14.45 -4.51
N LEU A 222 -36.46 13.71 -3.72
CA LEU A 222 -36.38 13.90 -2.27
C LEU A 222 -35.80 15.26 -1.89
N GLU A 223 -34.79 15.75 -2.61
CA GLU A 223 -34.25 17.10 -2.41
C GLU A 223 -35.33 18.16 -2.66
N ALA A 224 -36.14 18.02 -3.70
CA ALA A 224 -37.26 18.92 -3.95
C ALA A 224 -38.33 18.86 -2.85
N GLU A 225 -38.66 17.66 -2.35
CA GLU A 225 -39.57 17.49 -1.21
C GLU A 225 -39.03 18.15 0.06
N LEU A 226 -37.73 18.01 0.36
CA LEU A 226 -37.10 18.65 1.50
C LEU A 226 -37.08 20.18 1.38
N LEU A 227 -36.82 20.71 0.18
CA LEU A 227 -36.89 22.15 -0.07
C LEU A 227 -38.31 22.68 0.11
N LEU A 228 -39.33 21.98 -0.39
CA LEU A 228 -40.72 22.34 -0.17
C LEU A 228 -41.14 22.24 1.30
N ALA A 229 -40.63 21.25 2.04
CA ALA A 229 -40.87 21.11 3.48
C ALA A 229 -40.15 22.19 4.30
N ALA A 230 -39.00 22.69 3.83
CA ALA A 230 -38.27 23.79 4.46
C ALA A 230 -38.92 25.16 4.22
N GLU A 231 -39.46 25.38 3.01
CA GLU A 231 -40.16 26.63 2.64
C GLU A 231 -41.62 26.67 3.13
N ALA A 232 -42.22 25.53 3.49
CA ALA A 232 -43.53 25.50 4.11
C ALA A 232 -43.47 26.09 5.53
N PRO A 233 -44.22 27.17 5.84
CA PRO A 233 -44.35 27.65 7.21
C PRO A 233 -45.19 26.65 8.01
N GLY A 234 -44.55 25.63 8.57
CA GLY A 234 -45.22 24.66 9.43
C GLY A 234 -45.58 25.29 10.79
N PRO A 235 -46.81 25.11 11.32
CA PRO A 235 -47.11 25.43 12.72
C PRO A 235 -46.19 24.61 13.64
N PRO A 236 -45.90 25.08 14.88
CA PRO A 236 -45.06 24.32 15.80
C PRO A 236 -45.70 22.96 16.01
N SER A 237 -45.10 21.92 15.43
CA SER A 237 -45.59 20.56 15.57
C SER A 237 -45.60 20.22 17.07
N PRO A 238 -46.56 19.42 17.55
CA PRO A 238 -46.60 19.01 18.96
C PRO A 238 -45.29 18.31 19.39
N THR A 239 -44.52 17.78 18.44
CA THR A 239 -43.20 17.20 18.71
C THR A 239 -42.12 18.25 18.96
N ALA A 240 -42.18 19.42 18.31
CA ALA A 240 -41.26 20.53 18.57
C ALA A 240 -41.46 21.13 19.96
N SER A 241 -42.72 21.32 20.39
CA SER A 241 -43.04 21.84 21.72
C SER A 241 -42.70 20.83 22.84
N VAL A 242 -42.90 19.53 22.60
CA VAL A 242 -42.45 18.47 23.52
C VAL A 242 -40.92 18.44 23.63
N ALA A 243 -40.20 18.55 22.52
CA ALA A 243 -38.74 18.59 22.54
C ALA A 243 -38.21 19.82 23.27
N GLU A 244 -38.86 20.96 23.13
CA GLU A 244 -38.50 22.20 23.82
C GLU A 244 -38.77 22.13 25.33
N ARG A 245 -39.87 21.48 25.74
CA ARG A 245 -40.17 21.22 27.14
C ARG A 245 -39.16 20.28 27.80
N LEU A 246 -38.79 19.20 27.11
CA LEU A 246 -37.74 18.29 27.57
C LEU A 246 -36.38 19.00 27.74
N ARG A 247 -36.03 19.93 26.83
CA ARG A 247 -34.81 20.74 26.97
C ARG A 247 -34.85 21.65 28.20
N GLN A 248 -36.00 22.26 28.48
CA GLN A 248 -36.18 23.10 29.68
C GLN A 248 -36.07 22.29 30.97
N ASP A 249 -36.68 21.11 31.02
CA ASP A 249 -36.61 20.21 32.18
C ASP A 249 -35.18 19.73 32.43
N LEU A 250 -34.44 19.39 31.37
CA LEU A 250 -33.04 18.97 31.48
C LEU A 250 -32.14 20.11 31.99
N ALA A 251 -32.36 21.34 31.49
CA ALA A 251 -31.65 22.53 32.00
C ALA A 251 -32.00 22.85 33.46
N ALA A 252 -33.23 22.60 33.91
CA ALA A 252 -33.62 22.74 35.31
C ALA A 252 -32.94 21.68 36.18
N GLN A 253 -32.87 20.43 35.71
CA GLN A 253 -32.20 19.33 36.40
C GLN A 253 -30.69 19.57 36.54
N GLU A 254 -30.03 20.11 35.53
CA GLU A 254 -28.61 20.49 35.59
C GLU A 254 -28.35 21.53 36.68
N ARG A 255 -29.19 22.57 36.76
CA ARG A 255 -29.08 23.60 37.80
C ARG A 255 -29.24 23.01 39.20
N GLN A 256 -30.23 22.15 39.39
CA GLN A 256 -30.44 21.44 40.66
C GLN A 256 -29.25 20.55 41.03
N SER A 257 -28.68 19.83 40.05
CA SER A 257 -27.48 19.02 40.27
C SER A 257 -26.29 19.87 40.72
N VAL A 258 -26.06 21.03 40.10
CA VAL A 258 -24.97 21.95 40.49
C VAL A 258 -25.20 22.50 41.89
N GLU A 259 -26.43 22.85 42.26
CA GLU A 259 -26.77 23.32 43.61
C GLU A 259 -26.52 22.24 44.67
N VAL A 260 -26.93 21.00 44.40
CA VAL A 260 -26.68 19.85 45.30
C VAL A 260 -25.19 19.53 45.40
N GLN A 261 -24.43 19.63 44.29
CA GLN A 261 -22.98 19.46 44.33
C GLN A 261 -22.31 20.56 45.17
N GLY A 262 -22.78 21.79 45.06
CA GLY A 262 -22.31 22.92 45.88
C GLY A 262 -22.58 22.72 47.37
N SER A 263 -23.77 22.25 47.73
CA SER A 263 -24.11 21.96 49.13
C SER A 263 -23.31 20.78 49.69
N LEU A 264 -23.11 19.72 48.90
CA LEU A 264 -22.21 18.61 49.24
C LEU A 264 -20.78 19.07 49.51
N ALA A 265 -20.24 19.95 48.65
CA ALA A 265 -18.89 20.49 48.84
C ALA A 265 -18.78 21.36 50.10
N LEU A 266 -19.82 22.12 50.45
CA LEU A 266 -19.87 22.89 51.70
C LEU A 266 -19.89 21.97 52.93
N VAL A 267 -20.73 20.94 52.90
CA VAL A 267 -20.80 19.94 53.99
C VAL A 267 -19.48 19.18 54.11
N GLY A 268 -18.85 18.81 52.99
CA GLY A 268 -17.53 18.16 52.99
C GLY A 268 -16.47 19.00 53.69
N ARG A 269 -16.36 20.29 53.37
CA ARG A 269 -15.42 21.20 54.06
C ARG A 269 -15.73 21.36 55.54
N ALA A 270 -17.00 21.41 55.93
CA ALA A 270 -17.40 21.49 57.33
C ALA A 270 -17.04 20.22 58.10
N LEU A 271 -17.17 19.05 57.46
CA LEU A 271 -16.77 17.76 58.03
C LEU A 271 -15.25 17.69 58.22
N GLU A 272 -14.47 18.04 57.19
CA GLU A 272 -12.99 18.10 57.28
C GLU A 272 -12.54 19.04 58.42
N ALA A 273 -13.16 20.22 58.55
CA ALA A 273 -12.86 21.15 59.63
C ALA A 273 -13.20 20.56 61.01
N ALA A 274 -14.31 19.84 61.14
CA ALA A 274 -14.70 19.17 62.37
C ALA A 274 -13.74 18.02 62.72
N GLU A 275 -13.29 17.24 61.73
CA GLU A 275 -12.29 16.19 61.91
C GLU A 275 -10.96 16.77 62.42
N HIS A 276 -10.48 17.87 61.84
CA HIS A 276 -9.27 18.55 62.32
C HIS A 276 -9.43 19.10 63.74
N ALA A 277 -10.60 19.67 64.08
CA ALA A 277 -10.88 20.13 65.43
C ALA A 277 -10.89 18.98 66.45
N LEU A 278 -11.48 17.84 66.09
CA LEU A 278 -11.47 16.63 66.93
C LEU A 278 -10.05 16.08 67.10
N GLN A 279 -9.22 16.08 66.05
CA GLN A 279 -7.81 15.70 66.13
C GLN A 279 -7.02 16.62 67.08
N ALA A 280 -7.24 17.93 67.02
CA ALA A 280 -6.61 18.89 67.91
C ALA A 280 -7.02 18.63 69.38
N GLN A 281 -8.32 18.45 69.65
CA GLN A 281 -8.80 18.11 70.99
C GLN A 281 -8.22 16.79 71.51
N ALA A 282 -8.04 15.78 70.65
CA ALA A 282 -7.41 14.52 71.03
C ALA A 282 -5.94 14.71 71.43
N GLN A 283 -5.19 15.56 70.70
CA GLN A 283 -3.81 15.91 71.05
C GLN A 283 -3.73 16.65 72.38
N GLU A 284 -4.60 17.63 72.61
CA GLU A 284 -4.70 18.34 73.91
C GLU A 284 -5.00 17.36 75.06
N LEU A 285 -5.91 16.41 74.85
CA LEU A 285 -6.19 15.37 75.84
C LEU A 285 -4.98 14.47 76.12
N GLU A 286 -4.20 14.11 75.09
CA GLU A 286 -2.96 13.35 75.27
C GLU A 286 -1.91 14.13 76.06
N GLU A 287 -1.75 15.43 75.79
CA GLU A 287 -0.85 16.32 76.52
C GLU A 287 -1.26 16.41 77.99
N LEU A 288 -2.53 16.70 78.27
CA LEU A 288 -3.06 16.72 79.63
C LEU A 288 -2.92 15.37 80.33
N ASN A 289 -3.08 14.25 79.61
CA ASN A 289 -2.86 12.92 80.19
C ASN A 289 -1.38 12.71 80.56
N ARG A 290 -0.44 13.18 79.73
CA ARG A 290 1.00 13.15 80.03
C ARG A 290 1.33 13.99 81.26
N GLU A 291 0.80 15.21 81.35
CA GLU A 291 0.97 16.09 82.51
C GLU A 291 0.40 15.46 83.79
N LEU A 292 -0.79 14.85 83.70
CA LEU A 292 -1.41 14.15 84.83
C LEU A 292 -0.55 12.97 85.29
N ARG A 293 -0.01 12.16 84.36
CA ARG A 293 0.92 11.06 84.69
C ARG A 293 2.19 11.58 85.35
N GLN A 294 2.73 12.70 84.86
CA GLN A 294 3.90 13.34 85.45
C GLN A 294 3.63 13.81 86.88
N CYS A 295 2.49 14.47 87.11
CA CYS A 295 2.07 14.92 88.44
C CYS A 295 1.85 13.73 89.40
N ASN A 296 1.16 12.68 88.95
CA ASN A 296 0.96 11.45 89.74
C ASN A 296 2.29 10.77 90.10
N LEU A 297 3.23 10.68 89.15
CA LEU A 297 4.57 10.15 89.41
C LEU A 297 5.31 11.00 90.45
N GLN A 298 5.22 12.32 90.34
CA GLN A 298 5.86 13.25 91.27
C GLN A 298 5.25 13.13 92.68
N GLN A 299 3.94 12.92 92.81
CA GLN A 299 3.28 12.62 94.08
C GLN A 299 3.72 11.27 94.65
N PHE A 300 3.82 10.23 93.82
CA PHE A 300 4.29 8.92 94.24
C PHE A 300 5.74 8.95 94.78
N ILE A 301 6.63 9.67 94.09
CA ILE A 301 8.01 9.88 94.55
C ILE A 301 8.04 10.62 95.89
N GLN A 302 7.21 11.65 96.09
CA GLN A 302 7.12 12.38 97.37
C GLN A 302 6.62 11.48 98.51
N GLN A 303 5.55 10.71 98.28
CA GLN A 303 4.99 9.80 99.27
C GLN A 303 5.96 8.68 99.65
N THR A 304 6.74 8.18 98.69
CA THR A 304 7.75 7.13 98.92
C THR A 304 9.06 7.69 99.49
N GLY A 305 9.43 8.92 99.13
CA GLY A 305 10.62 9.63 99.60
C GLY A 305 10.49 10.20 101.03
N ALA A 306 9.27 10.46 101.51
CA ALA A 306 9.01 10.91 102.88
C ALA A 306 9.24 9.81 103.95
N ALA A 307 9.47 8.55 103.57
CA ALA A 307 9.77 7.45 104.50
C ALA A 307 11.24 7.42 105.00
N LEU A 308 12.10 8.34 104.58
CA LEU A 308 13.48 8.49 105.07
C LEU A 308 13.71 9.89 105.66
N SER A 309 13.00 10.20 106.75
CA SER A 309 13.44 11.27 107.66
C SER A 309 14.27 10.63 108.79
N PRO A 310 15.53 11.05 109.03
CA PRO A 310 16.39 10.47 110.07
C PRO A 310 15.91 10.84 111.50
N PRO A 311 16.20 10.00 112.51
CA PRO A 311 15.62 10.11 113.85
C PRO A 311 16.18 11.31 114.65
N PRO A 312 15.45 11.83 115.65
CA PRO A 312 15.92 12.89 116.53
C PRO A 312 17.02 12.37 117.47
N ARG A 313 18.07 13.17 117.67
CA ARG A 313 19.14 12.90 118.64
C ARG A 313 18.59 13.05 120.08
N PRO A 314 18.82 12.09 120.98
CA PRO A 314 18.39 12.20 122.38
C PRO A 314 19.44 12.92 123.25
N ASP A 315 18.89 13.77 124.11
CA ASP A 315 19.17 13.94 125.55
C ASP A 315 20.62 13.89 126.08
N GLY A 316 21.02 15.04 126.63
CA GLY A 316 20.99 15.23 128.09
C GLY A 316 22.01 14.48 128.96
N ALA A 317 22.91 15.24 129.60
CA ALA A 317 23.30 15.04 131.00
C ALA A 317 24.06 16.27 131.56
N PRO A 318 23.64 16.84 132.72
CA PRO A 318 24.43 17.78 133.53
C PRO A 318 25.13 17.06 134.71
N PRO A 319 26.03 17.74 135.44
CA PRO A 319 25.77 17.99 136.88
C PRO A 319 26.16 19.43 137.27
N GLY A 320 25.42 20.13 138.14
CA GLY A 320 25.66 20.17 139.60
C GLY A 320 27.04 20.78 139.91
N THR A 321 27.24 21.84 140.68
CA THR A 321 26.55 22.38 141.85
C THR A 321 27.33 23.63 142.29
N GLN A 322 26.67 24.63 142.88
CA GLN A 322 27.13 25.51 143.98
C GLN A 322 26.72 26.99 143.80
N SER A 323 25.83 27.40 144.70
CA SER A 323 25.48 28.76 145.15
C SER A 323 26.35 29.14 146.36
N PRO A 324 26.17 30.31 147.02
CA PRO A 324 25.97 31.72 146.60
C PRO A 324 27.09 32.59 147.28
N PRO A 325 27.00 33.92 147.58
CA PRO A 325 26.10 35.01 147.19
C PRO A 325 26.55 35.81 145.96
#